data_AF-A0A522NF90-F1
#
_entry.id   AF-A0A522NF90-F1
#
_cell.length_a   1.000
_cell.length_b   1.000
_cell.length_c   1.000
_cell.angle_alpha   90.00
_cell.angle_beta   90.00
_cell.angle_gamma   90.00
#
_symmetry.space_group_name_H-M   'P 1'
#
loop_
_entity.id
_entity.type
_entity.pdbx_description
1 polymer ?
#
loop_
_entity_poly.entity_id
_entity_poly.type
_entity_poly.pdbx_seq_one_letter_code
_entity_poly.pdbx_strand_id
1 'polypeptide(L)'
;MPYLIIDKINAAVFIFDAAGHLQAGAPALLGLARGDHSVEGVGDERISAIRPQDRITPAGRFVASLGHDPHGKEILWVDYNDAIALHPVVKGTPRERRAERLQSATSADNRISYGCINVPLKFYKRFVSPAFTHTSGIVYILPEISSTRRLFGPDKVEPGATLPVPAQP
;
A
#
# COMPACT_ATOMS: atom_id res chain seq x y z
N MET A 1 -6.39 -12.10 -12.19
CA MET A 1 -5.74 -11.59 -10.98
C MET A 1 -6.21 -10.16 -10.75
N PRO A 2 -6.83 -9.82 -9.59
CA PRO A 2 -7.19 -8.44 -9.28
C PRO A 2 -5.94 -7.58 -9.10
N TYR A 3 -6.09 -6.27 -9.17
CA TYR A 3 -4.99 -5.36 -8.84
C TYR A 3 -5.46 -4.07 -8.18
N LEU A 4 -4.55 -3.47 -7.42
CA LEU A 4 -4.71 -2.17 -6.78
C LEU A 4 -3.74 -1.16 -7.39
N ILE A 5 -4.17 0.10 -7.48
CA ILE A 5 -3.31 1.25 -7.73
C ILE A 5 -3.36 2.16 -6.52
N ILE A 6 -2.20 2.45 -5.95
CA ILE A 6 -2.01 3.40 -4.85
C ILE A 6 -1.45 4.70 -5.45
N ASP A 7 -2.26 5.73 -5.48
CA ASP A 7 -1.85 7.08 -5.86
C ASP A 7 -1.34 7.80 -4.62
N LYS A 8 -0.02 7.94 -4.53
CA LYS A 8 0.62 8.59 -3.40
C LYS A 8 0.33 10.09 -3.37
N ILE A 9 0.34 10.75 -4.52
CA ILE A 9 0.14 12.21 -4.61
C ILE A 9 -1.25 12.58 -4.09
N ASN A 10 -2.27 11.81 -4.44
CA ASN A 10 -3.66 12.06 -4.04
C ASN A 10 -4.09 11.28 -2.79
N ALA A 11 -3.19 10.48 -2.20
CA ALA A 11 -3.47 9.62 -1.06
C ALA A 11 -4.73 8.75 -1.26
N ALA A 12 -4.78 8.06 -2.40
CA ALA A 12 -5.94 7.28 -2.83
C ALA A 12 -5.58 5.86 -3.25
N VAL A 13 -6.55 4.96 -3.12
CA VAL A 13 -6.47 3.56 -3.50
C VAL A 13 -7.61 3.23 -4.44
N PHE A 14 -7.29 2.57 -5.55
CA PHE A 14 -8.26 2.10 -6.53
C PHE A 14 -8.09 0.59 -6.71
N ILE A 15 -9.20 -0.16 -6.66
CA ILE A 15 -9.21 -1.61 -6.87
C ILE A 15 -9.88 -1.95 -8.18
N PHE A 16 -9.25 -2.84 -8.94
CA PHE A 16 -9.68 -3.31 -10.24
C PHE A 16 -9.82 -4.83 -10.23
N ASP A 17 -10.80 -5.32 -10.99
CA ASP A 17 -10.92 -6.75 -11.26
C ASP A 17 -9.87 -7.24 -12.27
N ALA A 18 -9.89 -8.55 -12.56
CA ALA A 18 -8.96 -9.15 -13.51
C ALA A 18 -9.15 -8.71 -14.97
N ALA A 19 -10.30 -8.13 -15.31
CA ALA A 19 -10.60 -7.59 -16.62
C ALA A 19 -10.23 -6.10 -16.73
N GLY A 20 -9.78 -5.47 -15.64
CA GLY A 20 -9.40 -4.07 -15.59
C GLY A 20 -10.56 -3.12 -15.32
N HIS A 21 -11.71 -3.61 -14.86
CA HIS A 21 -12.81 -2.73 -14.45
C HIS A 21 -12.58 -2.20 -13.04
N LEU A 22 -12.74 -0.89 -12.87
CA LEU A 22 -12.70 -0.23 -11.57
C LEU A 22 -13.88 -0.70 -10.71
N GLN A 23 -13.58 -1.30 -9.56
CA GLN A 23 -14.58 -1.79 -8.61
C GLN A 23 -14.89 -0.74 -7.53
N ALA A 24 -13.87 -0.04 -7.03
CA ALA A 24 -14.02 1.01 -6.03
C ALA A 24 -12.78 1.90 -5.89
N GLY A 25 -12.96 3.09 -5.30
CA GLY A 25 -11.90 3.97 -4.85
C GLY A 25 -12.10 4.39 -3.38
N ALA A 26 -11.01 4.65 -2.67
CA ALA A 26 -11.04 5.17 -1.30
C ALA A 26 -9.82 6.03 -0.97
N PRO A 27 -9.94 6.98 -0.03
CA PRO A 27 -8.78 7.64 0.56
C PRO A 27 -7.92 6.63 1.34
N ALA A 28 -6.63 6.90 1.44
CA ALA A 28 -5.68 6.15 2.25
C ALA A 28 -4.88 7.09 3.15
N LEU A 29 -4.38 6.55 4.26
CA LEU A 29 -3.25 7.12 4.97
C LEU A 29 -1.98 6.41 4.50
N LEU A 30 -0.94 7.20 4.27
CA LEU A 30 0.34 6.75 3.74
C LEU A 30 1.47 7.11 4.71
N GLY A 31 2.67 6.63 4.37
CA GLY A 31 3.91 6.96 5.08
C GLY A 31 4.03 8.47 5.30
N LEU A 32 4.49 8.84 6.49
CA LEU A 32 4.67 10.23 6.90
C LEU A 32 5.58 11.01 5.93
N ALA A 33 6.67 10.38 5.47
CA ALA A 33 7.61 11.00 4.55
C ALA A 33 7.20 10.78 3.09
N ARG A 34 7.52 11.76 2.26
CA ARG A 34 7.49 11.62 0.81
C ARG A 34 8.80 10.99 0.35
N GLY A 35 8.70 10.06 -0.58
CA GLY A 35 9.86 9.35 -1.13
C GLY A 35 9.41 8.08 -1.84
N ASP A 36 10.21 7.55 -2.76
CA ASP A 36 9.82 6.38 -3.57
C ASP A 36 10.51 5.08 -3.15
N HIS A 37 11.44 5.14 -2.21
CA HIS A 37 12.24 3.99 -1.78
C HIS A 37 12.25 3.93 -0.25
N SER A 38 12.09 2.73 0.28
CA SER A 38 12.34 2.42 1.68
C SER A 38 13.84 2.52 1.97
N VAL A 39 14.17 2.74 3.23
CA VAL A 39 15.56 2.61 3.71
C VAL A 39 15.87 1.13 3.91
N GLU A 40 17.08 0.71 3.56
CA GLU A 40 17.54 -0.66 3.74
C GLU A 40 17.37 -1.10 5.21
N GLY A 41 16.77 -2.28 5.41
CA GLY A 41 16.55 -2.86 6.73
C GLY A 41 15.38 -2.25 7.53
N VAL A 42 14.60 -1.32 6.96
CA VAL A 42 13.49 -0.68 7.70
C VAL A 42 12.43 -1.68 8.17
N GLY A 43 12.22 -2.78 7.44
CA GLY A 43 11.28 -3.84 7.82
C GLY A 43 11.67 -4.60 9.08
N ASP A 44 12.98 -4.65 9.39
CA ASP A 44 13.54 -5.30 10.58
C ASP A 44 13.64 -4.33 11.77
N GLU A 45 13.46 -3.03 11.53
CA GLU A 45 13.52 -2.03 12.60
C GLU A 45 12.29 -2.09 13.51
N ARG A 46 12.51 -1.78 14.79
CA ARG A 46 11.40 -1.53 15.71
C ARG A 46 10.65 -0.29 15.24
N ILE A 47 9.31 -0.35 15.18
CA ILE A 47 8.45 0.79 14.79
C ILE A 47 8.83 2.09 15.53
N SER A 48 9.19 2.02 16.81
CA SER A 48 9.60 3.19 17.60
C SER A 48 10.94 3.81 17.17
N ALA A 49 11.81 3.06 16.50
CA ALA A 49 13.11 3.49 16.02
C ALA A 49 13.05 4.11 14.60
N ILE A 50 12.03 3.76 13.80
CA ILE A 50 11.86 4.28 12.44
C ILE A 50 11.69 5.80 12.49
N ARG A 51 12.69 6.50 11.97
CA ARG A 51 12.76 7.96 12.00
C ARG A 51 11.69 8.57 11.08
N PRO A 52 11.15 9.75 11.38
CA PRO A 52 10.08 10.36 10.58
C PRO A 52 10.33 10.40 9.07
N GLN A 53 11.58 10.67 8.64
CA GLN A 53 11.98 10.73 7.23
C GLN A 53 12.04 9.37 6.53
N ASP A 54 12.13 8.26 7.29
CA ASP A 54 12.23 6.91 6.75
C ASP A 54 10.84 6.23 6.63
N ARG A 55 9.80 6.88 7.17
CA ARG A 55 8.41 6.39 7.14
C ARG A 55 7.79 6.61 5.77
N ILE A 56 8.25 5.85 4.79
CA ILE A 56 7.90 5.99 3.38
C ILE A 56 6.98 4.85 2.96
N THR A 57 5.97 5.15 2.13
CA THR A 57 5.30 4.12 1.34
C THR A 57 6.07 3.97 0.01
N PRO A 58 6.81 2.88 -0.22
CA PRO A 58 7.68 2.75 -1.39
C PRO A 58 6.88 2.65 -2.68
N ALA A 59 7.43 3.19 -3.78
CA ALA A 59 6.85 3.04 -5.11
C ALA A 59 7.31 1.71 -5.75
N GLY A 60 6.44 1.07 -6.51
CA GLY A 60 6.80 -0.21 -7.13
C GLY A 60 5.62 -1.03 -7.61
N ARG A 61 5.93 -2.25 -8.06
CA ARG A 61 4.97 -3.28 -8.42
C ARG A 61 5.19 -4.48 -7.52
N PHE A 62 4.17 -4.84 -6.76
CA PHE A 62 4.27 -5.89 -5.75
C PHE A 62 3.25 -6.98 -6.02
N VAL A 63 3.63 -8.25 -5.83
CA VAL A 63 2.66 -9.33 -5.70
C VAL A 63 2.19 -9.34 -4.25
N ALA A 64 0.87 -9.26 -4.05
CA ALA A 64 0.23 -9.12 -2.76
C ALA A 64 -0.74 -10.27 -2.50
N SER A 65 -0.86 -10.64 -1.23
CA SER A 65 -1.72 -11.74 -0.75
C SER A 65 -2.24 -11.41 0.65
N LEU A 66 -3.40 -11.99 0.99
CA LEU A 66 -3.92 -11.90 2.34
C LEU A 66 -3.05 -12.73 3.29
N GLY A 67 -2.77 -12.17 4.45
CA GLY A 67 -2.10 -12.82 5.56
C GLY A 67 -2.59 -12.22 6.89
N HIS A 68 -1.85 -12.47 7.96
CA HIS A 68 -2.16 -11.93 9.28
C HIS A 68 -1.00 -11.12 9.84
N ASP A 69 -1.33 -10.04 10.55
CA ASP A 69 -0.37 -9.32 11.35
C ASP A 69 0.02 -10.13 12.62
N PRO A 70 1.05 -9.71 13.39
CA PRO A 70 1.44 -10.39 14.63
C PRO A 70 0.35 -10.45 15.72
N HIS A 71 -0.75 -9.71 15.56
CA HIS A 71 -1.90 -9.71 16.45
C HIS A 71 -3.06 -10.58 15.92
N GLY A 72 -2.84 -11.32 14.83
CA GLY A 72 -3.84 -12.22 14.23
C GLY A 72 -4.92 -11.49 13.42
N LYS A 73 -4.71 -10.23 13.05
CA LYS A 73 -5.65 -9.48 12.21
C LYS A 73 -5.30 -9.65 10.74
N GLU A 74 -6.31 -9.93 9.92
CA GLU A 74 -6.16 -10.00 8.47
C GLU A 74 -5.65 -8.67 7.89
N ILE A 75 -4.62 -8.77 7.07
CA ILE A 75 -4.01 -7.68 6.30
C ILE A 75 -3.69 -8.16 4.89
N LEU A 76 -3.52 -7.21 3.96
CA LEU A 76 -2.96 -7.49 2.65
C LEU A 76 -1.46 -7.19 2.69
N TRP A 77 -0.62 -8.21 2.66
CA TRP A 77 0.83 -8.02 2.53
C TRP A 77 1.16 -7.48 1.14
N VAL A 78 1.94 -6.39 1.09
CA VAL A 78 2.33 -5.73 -0.16
C VAL A 78 3.81 -5.94 -0.40
N ASP A 79 4.66 -5.55 0.55
CA ASP A 79 6.09 -5.83 0.52
C ASP A 79 6.51 -6.38 1.88
N TYR A 80 6.77 -7.68 1.95
CA TYR A 80 7.13 -8.32 3.21
C TYR A 80 8.51 -7.88 3.71
N ASN A 81 9.48 -7.65 2.81
CA ASN A 81 10.84 -7.29 3.18
C ASN A 81 10.89 -5.91 3.86
N ASP A 82 10.10 -4.97 3.35
CA ASP A 82 9.99 -3.62 3.91
C ASP A 82 8.87 -3.50 4.96
N ALA A 83 8.25 -4.61 5.35
CA ALA A 83 7.11 -4.67 6.27
C ALA A 83 5.92 -3.75 5.86
N ILE A 84 5.66 -3.63 4.56
CA ILE A 84 4.57 -2.82 4.01
C ILE A 84 3.33 -3.68 3.80
N ALA A 85 2.23 -3.28 4.42
CA ALA A 85 0.92 -3.88 4.25
C ALA A 85 -0.15 -2.83 3.97
N LEU A 86 -1.23 -3.25 3.31
CA LEU A 86 -2.49 -2.53 3.26
C LEU A 86 -3.45 -3.13 4.27
N HIS A 87 -4.00 -2.30 5.16
CA HIS A 87 -4.91 -2.77 6.20
C HIS A 87 -5.97 -1.72 6.58
N PRO A 88 -7.07 -2.13 7.25
CA PRO A 88 -8.02 -1.18 7.81
C PRO A 88 -7.36 -0.22 8.78
N VAL A 89 -7.73 1.06 8.71
CA VAL A 89 -7.34 2.08 9.67
C VAL A 89 -7.68 1.63 11.10
N VAL A 90 -6.74 1.86 12.02
CA VAL A 90 -6.90 1.61 13.46
C VAL A 90 -7.04 2.95 14.19
N LYS A 91 -7.64 2.96 15.39
CA LYS A 91 -7.89 4.20 16.14
C LYS A 91 -6.61 5.01 16.41
N GLY A 92 -5.48 4.35 16.64
CA GLY A 92 -4.24 5.01 17.05
C GLY A 92 -4.42 5.79 18.37
N THR A 93 -3.68 6.87 18.52
CA THR A 93 -3.87 7.86 19.60
C THR A 93 -4.79 9.00 19.14
N PRO A 94 -5.52 9.66 20.06
CA PRO A 94 -6.38 10.79 19.70
C PRO A 94 -5.65 11.92 18.95
N ARG A 95 -4.36 12.14 19.24
CA ARG A 95 -3.53 13.16 18.58
C ARG A 95 -3.29 12.86 17.08
N GLU A 96 -3.32 11.59 16.70
CA GLU A 96 -3.12 11.17 15.31
C GLU A 96 -4.35 11.38 14.42
N ARG A 97 -5.55 11.62 14.97
CA ARG A 97 -6.79 11.94 14.23
C ARG A 97 -6.95 11.18 12.91
N ARG A 98 -6.74 9.86 12.93
CA ARG A 98 -6.60 9.05 11.71
C ARG A 98 -7.89 8.98 10.89
N ALA A 99 -9.03 8.91 11.57
CA ALA A 99 -10.33 8.87 10.91
C ALA A 99 -10.66 10.20 10.22
N GLU A 100 -10.31 11.31 10.86
CA GLU A 100 -10.48 12.66 10.34
C GLU A 100 -9.54 12.92 9.16
N ARG A 101 -8.30 12.46 9.22
CA ARG A 101 -7.33 12.56 8.12
C ARG A 101 -7.81 11.84 6.85
N LEU A 102 -8.44 10.68 6.98
CA LEU A 102 -9.06 9.98 5.84
C LEU A 102 -10.19 10.79 5.18
N GLN A 103 -10.78 11.74 5.91
CA GLN A 103 -11.85 12.62 5.42
C GLN A 103 -11.34 14.01 5.05
N SER A 104 -10.02 14.27 5.16
CA SER A 104 -9.47 15.59 4.86
C SER A 104 -9.57 15.90 3.37
N ALA A 105 -9.72 17.18 3.06
CA ALA A 105 -9.73 17.68 1.69
C ALA A 105 -8.34 17.63 1.03
N THR A 106 -7.25 17.63 1.82
CA THR A 106 -5.89 17.65 1.28
C THR A 106 -5.15 16.35 1.55
N SER A 107 -4.52 15.78 0.51
CA SER A 107 -3.73 14.56 0.61
C SER A 107 -2.47 14.70 1.49
N ALA A 108 -2.08 15.94 1.82
CA ALA A 108 -1.01 16.22 2.76
C ALA A 108 -1.38 15.77 4.19
N ASP A 109 -2.64 15.88 4.58
CA ASP A 109 -3.10 15.48 5.92
C ASP A 109 -3.09 13.95 6.11
N ASN A 110 -3.08 13.20 5.01
CA ASN A 110 -3.10 11.75 4.99
C ASN A 110 -1.73 11.11 5.25
N ARG A 111 -0.68 11.91 5.46
CA ARG A 111 0.69 11.45 5.72
C ARG A 111 0.93 11.28 7.22
N ILE A 112 0.87 10.04 7.70
CA ILE A 112 0.94 9.75 9.15
C ILE A 112 1.44 8.34 9.49
N SER A 113 1.40 7.39 8.56
CA SER A 113 1.78 6.00 8.84
C SER A 113 3.30 5.82 8.87
N TYR A 114 3.74 4.62 9.25
CA TYR A 114 5.13 4.21 9.21
C TYR A 114 5.56 3.65 7.85
N GLY A 115 4.65 3.61 6.86
CA GLY A 115 4.88 3.05 5.53
C GLY A 115 3.65 2.29 5.02
N CYS A 116 2.96 1.57 5.90
CA CYS A 116 1.72 0.86 5.59
C CYS A 116 0.63 1.77 5.01
N ILE A 117 -0.23 1.18 4.18
CA ILE A 117 -1.36 1.84 3.53
C ILE A 117 -2.60 1.58 4.39
N ASN A 118 -3.19 2.63 4.98
CA ASN A 118 -4.38 2.46 5.84
C ASN A 118 -5.62 2.95 5.12
N VAL A 119 -6.63 2.08 4.99
CA VAL A 119 -7.88 2.39 4.27
C VAL A 119 -9.10 2.32 5.19
N PRO A 120 -10.24 2.91 4.80
CA PRO A 120 -11.50 2.75 5.54
C PRO A 120 -11.88 1.27 5.70
N LEU A 121 -12.32 0.88 6.90
CA LEU A 121 -12.72 -0.50 7.21
C LEU A 121 -13.76 -1.06 6.23
N LYS A 122 -14.73 -0.22 5.82
CA LYS A 122 -15.77 -0.62 4.86
C LYS A 122 -15.19 -0.91 3.47
N PHE A 123 -14.22 -0.12 3.01
CA PHE A 123 -13.56 -0.35 1.73
C PHE A 123 -12.78 -1.67 1.75
N TYR A 124 -12.01 -1.90 2.82
CA TYR A 124 -11.24 -3.12 2.98
C TYR A 124 -12.13 -4.37 2.98
N LYS A 125 -13.14 -4.41 3.83
CA LYS A 125 -14.02 -5.58 3.98
C LYS A 125 -14.90 -5.85 2.76
N ARG A 126 -15.29 -4.81 2.01
CA ARG A 126 -16.21 -4.95 0.88
C ARG A 126 -15.50 -5.22 -0.44
N PHE A 127 -14.28 -4.74 -0.61
CA PHE A 127 -13.59 -4.80 -1.90
C PHE A 127 -12.24 -5.50 -1.81
N VAL A 128 -11.37 -5.11 -0.86
CA VAL A 128 -10.00 -5.64 -0.81
C VAL A 128 -9.97 -7.10 -0.37
N SER A 129 -10.47 -7.41 0.82
CA SER A 129 -10.45 -8.78 1.36
C SER A 129 -11.15 -9.78 0.42
N PRO A 130 -12.37 -9.52 -0.08
CA PRO A 130 -13.02 -10.44 -1.03
C PRO A 130 -12.25 -10.64 -2.34
N ALA A 131 -11.65 -9.58 -2.91
CA ALA A 131 -10.93 -9.70 -4.18
C ALA A 131 -9.66 -10.55 -4.07
N PHE A 132 -8.97 -10.51 -2.93
CA PHE A 132 -7.73 -11.24 -2.68
C PHE A 132 -7.96 -12.58 -1.95
N THR A 133 -9.20 -12.94 -1.66
CA THR A 133 -9.53 -14.22 -1.02
C THR A 133 -9.18 -15.38 -1.94
N HIS A 134 -8.43 -16.37 -1.44
CA HIS A 134 -7.96 -17.55 -2.19
C HIS A 134 -7.14 -17.23 -3.45
N THR A 135 -6.55 -16.04 -3.54
CA THR A 135 -5.75 -15.63 -4.69
C THR A 135 -4.68 -14.62 -4.29
N SER A 136 -3.76 -14.33 -5.21
CA SER A 136 -2.86 -13.19 -5.12
C SER A 136 -3.34 -12.10 -6.08
N GLY A 137 -2.85 -10.88 -5.87
CA GLY A 137 -3.07 -9.74 -6.75
C GLY A 137 -1.81 -8.92 -6.96
N ILE A 138 -1.90 -7.92 -7.81
CA ILE A 138 -0.82 -6.94 -7.97
C ILE A 138 -1.18 -5.65 -7.24
N VAL A 139 -0.24 -5.07 -6.52
CA VAL A 139 -0.35 -3.71 -6.01
C VAL A 139 0.69 -2.86 -6.74
N TYR A 140 0.20 -1.86 -7.48
CA TYR A 140 1.04 -0.81 -8.04
C TYR A 140 1.01 0.37 -7.08
N ILE A 141 2.18 0.79 -6.61
CA ILE A 141 2.33 2.03 -5.85
C ILE A 141 3.02 3.05 -6.76
N LEU A 142 2.29 4.11 -7.12
CA LEU A 142 2.79 5.12 -8.05
C LEU A 142 3.82 6.02 -7.39
N PRO A 143 4.91 6.39 -8.09
CA PRO A 143 5.92 7.28 -7.53
C PRO A 143 5.37 8.69 -7.31
N GLU A 144 6.00 9.40 -6.37
CA GLU A 144 5.73 10.83 -6.11
C GLU A 144 6.96 11.73 -6.25
N ILE A 145 8.15 11.15 -6.46
CA ILE A 145 9.40 11.89 -6.73
C ILE A 145 9.91 11.58 -8.13
N SER A 146 9.98 10.30 -8.49
CA SER A 146 10.41 9.82 -9.80
C SER A 146 9.27 9.86 -10.82
N SER A 147 9.61 9.95 -12.11
CA SER A 147 8.60 9.78 -13.17
C SER A 147 8.06 8.35 -13.21
N THR A 148 6.76 8.19 -13.50
CA THR A 148 6.11 6.89 -13.71
C THR A 148 6.81 6.07 -14.80
N ARG A 149 7.28 6.72 -15.87
CA ARG A 149 8.04 6.06 -16.96
C ARG A 149 9.34 5.41 -16.47
N ARG A 150 10.02 6.00 -15.48
CA ARG A 150 11.25 5.42 -14.92
C ARG A 150 10.99 4.08 -14.21
N LEU A 151 9.85 3.96 -13.54
CA LEU A 151 9.46 2.78 -12.77
C LEU A 151 8.71 1.73 -13.59
N PHE A 152 7.84 2.16 -14.50
CA PHE A 152 6.90 1.28 -15.22
C PHE A 152 6.99 1.41 -16.76
N GLY A 153 8.07 2.01 -17.27
CA GLY A 153 8.25 2.20 -18.71
C GLY A 153 8.36 0.87 -19.48
N PRO A 154 8.14 0.89 -20.81
CA PRO A 154 8.17 -0.29 -21.65
C PRO A 154 9.53 -1.02 -21.60
N ASP A 155 10.62 -0.28 -21.38
CA ASP A 155 11.98 -0.82 -21.23
C ASP A 155 12.17 -1.67 -19.95
N LYS A 156 11.16 -1.72 -19.07
CA LYS A 156 11.11 -2.55 -17.86
C LYS A 156 10.20 -3.77 -18.00
N VAL A 157 9.53 -3.93 -19.15
CA VAL A 157 8.67 -5.07 -19.45
C VAL A 157 9.47 -6.06 -20.29
N GLU A 158 9.92 -7.15 -19.69
CA GLU A 158 10.53 -8.23 -20.46
C GLU A 158 9.45 -9.02 -21.22
N PRO A 159 9.59 -9.21 -22.56
CA PRO A 159 8.65 -10.01 -23.33
C PRO A 159 8.62 -11.46 -22.81
N GLY A 160 7.46 -11.92 -22.36
CA GLY A 160 7.29 -13.30 -21.89
C GLY A 160 7.74 -13.58 -20.45
N ALA A 161 8.09 -12.55 -19.67
CA ALA A 161 8.39 -12.74 -18.25
C ALA A 161 7.14 -13.14 -17.46
N THR A 162 6.94 -14.44 -17.26
CA THR A 162 6.25 -14.95 -16.08
C THR A 162 7.19 -14.75 -14.91
N LEU A 163 6.99 -13.71 -14.11
CA LEU A 163 7.59 -13.65 -12.80
C LEU A 163 6.66 -14.42 -11.85
N PRO A 164 6.99 -15.65 -11.42
CA PRO A 164 6.44 -16.15 -10.19
C PRO A 164 7.14 -15.37 -9.08
N VAL A 165 6.75 -14.11 -8.84
CA VAL A 165 6.99 -13.56 -7.52
C VAL A 165 6.03 -14.34 -6.63
N PRO A 166 6.53 -15.19 -5.73
CA PRO A 166 5.66 -15.95 -4.85
C PRO A 166 4.76 -14.97 -4.10
N ALA A 167 3.55 -15.43 -3.77
CA ALA A 167 2.69 -14.70 -2.85
C ALA A 167 3.50 -14.33 -1.59
N GLN A 168 3.25 -13.15 -1.03
CA GLN A 168 3.82 -12.80 0.26
C GLN A 168 3.35 -13.83 1.31
N PRO A 169 4.15 -14.07 2.38
CA PRO A 169 3.84 -15.03 3.43
C PRO A 169 2.44 -14.90 4.04
#